data_AF-A0A7C1XIF5-F1
#
_entry.id   AF-A0A7C1XIF5-F1
#
_cell.length_a   1.000
_cell.length_b   1.000
_cell.length_c   1.000
_cell.angle_alpha   90.00
_cell.angle_beta   90.00
_cell.angle_gamma   90.00
#
_symmetry.space_group_name_H-M   'P 1'
#
loop_
_entity.id
_entity.type
_entity.pdbx_description
1 polymer ?
#
loop_
_entity_poly.entity_id
_entity_poly.type
_entity_poly.pdbx_seq_one_letter_code
_entity_poly.pdbx_strand_id
1 'polypeptide(L)'
;MGLLDDLRNQKQGREAREAREKERQARLLEKYRNEIHPRMLQAYRFLNELADHLNYLKPETLAHYPLLPNGREQAFRQENYKVTIDNADDIRQIHLRCECRLPGKVAYEIEGKERILSQTELLDRYKFKYYRKDRKDDDYELLESRFILEGPIHVSVMLEGDVENTAINLFLRNLPQPGTVRHVLKARHITDEFLDKLGKFLLRESDKLLELDISEEEKRIIRERLEREKQQRLQELREAERRAEEEARREAREKSYKEQLRKLFKRDKPE
;
A
#
# COMPACT_ATOMS: atom_id res chain seq x y z
N MET A 1 -39.41 -18.57 -34.85
CA MET A 1 -39.09 -18.93 -33.45
C MET A 1 -39.92 -18.02 -32.56
N GLY A 2 -40.62 -18.58 -31.58
CA GLY A 2 -41.59 -17.83 -30.76
C GLY A 2 -40.98 -17.29 -29.47
N LEU A 3 -41.58 -16.22 -28.93
CA LEU A 3 -41.20 -15.57 -27.67
C LEU A 3 -41.02 -16.55 -26.49
N LEU A 4 -41.78 -17.65 -26.47
CA LEU A 4 -41.69 -18.70 -25.45
C LEU A 4 -40.42 -19.56 -25.57
N ASP A 5 -39.92 -19.79 -26.79
CA ASP A 5 -38.67 -20.53 -27.00
C ASP A 5 -37.46 -19.66 -26.60
N ASP A 6 -37.51 -18.36 -26.89
CA ASP A 6 -36.49 -17.40 -26.47
C ASP A 6 -36.43 -17.26 -24.94
N LEU A 7 -37.59 -17.20 -24.26
CA LEU A 7 -37.67 -17.16 -22.80
C LEU A 7 -37.19 -18.48 -22.15
N ARG A 8 -37.45 -19.64 -22.77
CA ARG A 8 -36.93 -20.94 -22.30
C ARG A 8 -35.40 -21.00 -22.42
N ASN A 9 -34.84 -20.56 -23.54
CA ASN A 9 -33.39 -20.51 -23.74
C ASN A 9 -32.72 -19.53 -22.76
N GLN A 10 -33.32 -18.36 -22.49
CA GLN A 10 -32.81 -17.43 -21.48
C GLN A 10 -32.89 -18.00 -20.06
N LYS A 11 -33.98 -18.67 -19.70
CA LYS A 11 -34.13 -19.34 -18.40
C LYS A 11 -33.10 -20.44 -18.21
N GLN A 12 -32.95 -21.36 -19.18
CA GLN A 12 -31.96 -22.44 -19.13
C GLN A 12 -30.53 -21.89 -19.10
N GLY A 13 -30.23 -20.84 -19.88
CA GLY A 13 -28.94 -20.17 -19.84
C GLY A 13 -28.62 -19.54 -18.48
N ARG A 14 -29.63 -18.99 -17.80
CA ARG A 14 -29.50 -18.42 -16.46
C ARG A 14 -29.32 -19.51 -15.39
N GLU A 15 -30.14 -20.56 -15.43
CA GLU A 15 -30.02 -21.70 -14.52
C GLU A 15 -28.68 -22.42 -14.65
N ALA A 16 -28.16 -22.60 -15.87
CA ALA A 16 -26.86 -23.19 -16.11
C ALA A 16 -25.70 -22.32 -15.60
N ARG A 17 -25.82 -20.98 -15.70
CA ARG A 17 -24.84 -20.04 -15.11
C ARG A 17 -24.88 -20.09 -13.59
N GLU A 18 -26.07 -20.03 -13.00
CA GLU A 18 -26.25 -20.09 -11.54
C GLU A 18 -25.76 -21.42 -10.97
N ALA A 19 -25.98 -22.55 -11.65
CA ALA A 19 -25.46 -23.86 -11.24
C ALA A 19 -23.92 -23.91 -11.27
N ARG A 20 -23.30 -23.38 -12.33
CA ARG A 20 -21.82 -23.30 -12.43
C ARG A 20 -21.22 -22.37 -11.39
N GLU A 21 -21.86 -21.25 -11.10
CA GLU A 21 -21.43 -20.32 -10.05
C GLU A 21 -21.53 -20.95 -8.66
N LYS A 22 -22.63 -21.65 -8.36
CA LYS A 22 -22.79 -22.39 -7.10
C LYS A 22 -21.75 -23.47 -6.93
N GLU A 23 -21.48 -24.25 -7.97
CA GLU A 23 -20.45 -25.31 -7.92
C GLU A 23 -19.05 -24.70 -7.70
N ARG A 24 -18.74 -23.59 -8.39
CA ARG A 24 -17.47 -22.87 -8.20
C ARG A 24 -17.35 -22.34 -6.76
N GLN A 25 -18.39 -21.72 -6.23
CA GLN A 25 -18.42 -21.20 -4.86
C GLN A 25 -18.25 -22.33 -3.83
N ALA A 26 -18.94 -23.46 -4.02
CA ALA A 26 -18.81 -24.62 -3.13
C ALA A 26 -17.36 -25.14 -3.08
N ARG A 27 -16.71 -25.27 -4.24
CA ARG A 27 -15.29 -25.69 -4.31
C ARG A 27 -14.34 -24.69 -3.64
N LEU A 28 -14.59 -23.39 -3.76
CA LEU A 28 -13.77 -22.36 -3.10
C LEU A 28 -13.95 -22.39 -1.58
N LEU A 29 -15.19 -22.56 -1.10
CA LEU A 29 -15.49 -22.70 0.32
C LEU A 29 -14.85 -23.96 0.91
N GLU A 30 -14.86 -25.06 0.17
CA GLU A 30 -14.22 -26.31 0.60
C GLU A 30 -12.70 -26.14 0.73
N LYS A 31 -12.06 -25.50 -0.25
CA LYS A 31 -10.63 -25.15 -0.16
C LYS A 31 -10.33 -24.24 1.03
N TYR A 32 -11.17 -23.22 1.24
CA TYR A 32 -11.02 -22.32 2.37
C TYR A 32 -11.05 -23.07 3.70
N ARG A 33 -12.05 -23.94 3.89
CA ARG A 33 -12.20 -24.75 5.11
C ARG A 33 -11.05 -25.72 5.34
N ASN A 34 -10.49 -26.29 4.27
CA ASN A 34 -9.44 -27.31 4.38
C ASN A 34 -8.03 -26.69 4.52
N GLU A 35 -7.75 -25.55 3.89
CA GLU A 35 -6.40 -24.98 3.82
C GLU A 35 -6.23 -23.70 4.65
N ILE A 36 -7.19 -22.78 4.59
CA ILE A 36 -7.05 -21.44 5.19
C ILE A 36 -7.55 -21.43 6.62
N HIS A 37 -8.73 -21.98 6.86
CA HIS A 37 -9.38 -21.95 8.18
C HIS A 37 -8.50 -22.56 9.29
N PRO A 38 -7.83 -23.72 9.12
CA PRO A 38 -6.94 -24.27 10.15
C PRO A 38 -5.78 -23.33 10.47
N ARG A 39 -5.25 -22.62 9.47
CA ARG A 39 -4.15 -21.66 9.62
C ARG A 39 -4.61 -20.37 10.31
N MET A 40 -5.81 -19.91 10.01
CA MET A 40 -6.44 -18.79 10.72
C MET A 40 -6.69 -19.14 12.18
N LEU A 41 -7.17 -20.35 12.46
CA LEU A 41 -7.35 -20.83 13.84
C LEU A 41 -6.03 -20.91 14.61
N GLN A 42 -4.97 -21.39 13.96
CA GLN A 42 -3.60 -21.41 14.52
C GLN A 42 -3.12 -19.99 14.85
N ALA A 43 -3.26 -19.05 13.90
CA ALA A 43 -2.90 -17.66 14.11
C ALA A 43 -3.71 -17.01 15.24
N TYR A 44 -5.01 -17.29 15.32
CA TYR A 44 -5.87 -16.80 16.39
C TYR A 44 -5.41 -17.28 17.76
N ARG A 45 -5.17 -18.60 17.93
CA ARG A 45 -4.68 -19.17 19.20
C ARG A 45 -3.38 -18.51 19.64
N PHE A 46 -2.41 -18.45 18.73
CA PHE A 46 -1.13 -17.80 18.99
C PHE A 46 -1.28 -16.34 19.40
N LEU A 47 -2.04 -15.54 18.64
CA LEU A 47 -2.23 -14.11 18.93
C LEU A 47 -2.98 -13.89 20.25
N ASN A 48 -3.92 -14.77 20.59
CA ASN A 48 -4.67 -14.68 21.83
C ASN A 48 -3.78 -15.00 23.04
N GLU A 49 -3.02 -16.10 22.98
CA GLU A 49 -2.04 -16.46 24.02
C GLU A 49 -0.97 -15.37 24.17
N LEU A 50 -0.47 -14.83 23.06
CA LEU A 50 0.48 -13.71 23.08
C LEU A 50 -0.14 -12.49 23.77
N ALA A 51 -1.35 -12.08 23.39
CA ALA A 51 -2.01 -10.93 24.00
C ALA A 51 -2.23 -11.13 25.50
N ASP A 52 -2.64 -12.32 25.93
CA ASP A 52 -2.83 -12.66 27.35
C ASP A 52 -1.51 -12.57 28.13
N HIS A 53 -0.43 -13.15 27.60
CA HIS A 53 0.90 -13.05 28.21
C HIS A 53 1.42 -11.62 28.27
N LEU A 54 1.25 -10.83 27.19
CA LEU A 54 1.69 -9.43 27.17
C LEU A 54 0.90 -8.56 28.15
N ASN A 55 -0.40 -8.78 28.27
CA ASN A 55 -1.23 -8.06 29.22
C ASN A 55 -0.92 -8.44 30.68
N TYR A 56 -0.50 -9.68 30.92
CA TYR A 56 -0.09 -10.15 32.25
C TYR A 56 1.30 -9.64 32.64
N LEU A 57 2.30 -9.86 31.78
CA LEU A 57 3.70 -9.50 32.04
C LEU A 57 3.94 -7.98 31.96
N LYS A 58 3.14 -7.27 31.15
CA LYS A 58 3.29 -5.83 30.88
C LYS A 58 4.75 -5.44 30.60
N PRO A 59 5.41 -6.08 29.63
CA PRO A 59 6.79 -5.75 29.28
C PRO A 59 6.88 -4.28 28.86
N GLU A 60 8.04 -3.67 29.09
CA GLU A 60 8.29 -2.30 28.67
C GLU A 60 8.62 -2.24 27.18
N THR A 61 7.59 -2.36 26.34
CA THR A 61 7.72 -2.27 24.89
C THR A 61 7.59 -0.82 24.43
N LEU A 62 8.69 -0.24 23.94
CA LEU A 62 8.75 1.15 23.48
C LEU A 62 8.60 1.26 21.96
N ALA A 63 7.62 2.06 21.55
CA ALA A 63 7.32 2.39 20.17
C ALA A 63 7.82 3.80 19.84
N HIS A 64 8.78 3.89 18.94
CA HIS A 64 9.35 5.15 18.48
C HIS A 64 8.59 5.64 17.24
N TYR A 65 8.05 6.86 17.29
CA TYR A 65 7.38 7.50 16.15
C TYR A 65 7.93 8.92 15.92
N PRO A 66 8.21 9.31 14.67
CA PRO A 66 8.73 10.63 14.33
C PRO A 66 7.61 11.69 14.33
N LEU A 67 6.96 11.89 15.47
CA LEU A 67 5.85 12.86 15.62
C LEU A 67 6.31 14.26 16.02
N LEU A 68 7.55 14.42 16.46
CA LEU A 68 8.08 15.71 16.87
C LEU A 68 8.66 16.48 15.66
N PRO A 69 8.79 17.81 15.76
CA PRO A 69 9.36 18.62 14.70
C PRO A 69 10.73 18.12 14.27
N ASN A 70 11.05 18.28 12.99
CA ASN A 70 12.31 17.86 12.38
C ASN A 70 12.56 16.34 12.40
N GLY A 71 11.49 15.53 12.52
CA GLY A 71 11.58 14.07 12.49
C GLY A 71 12.13 13.46 13.78
N ARG A 72 12.13 14.20 14.89
CA ARG A 72 12.53 13.65 16.18
C ARG A 72 11.53 12.57 16.62
N GLU A 73 12.08 11.47 17.12
CA GLU A 73 11.27 10.35 17.59
C GLU A 73 10.76 10.60 19.00
N GLN A 74 9.49 10.27 19.22
CA GLN A 74 8.87 10.20 20.53
C GLN A 74 8.61 8.74 20.86
N ALA A 75 9.06 8.31 22.04
CA ALA A 75 8.77 6.98 22.56
C ALA A 75 7.37 6.94 23.19
N PHE A 76 6.64 5.88 22.86
CA PHE A 76 5.32 5.53 23.40
C PHE A 76 5.41 4.14 24.01
N ARG A 77 4.76 3.91 25.14
CA ARG A 77 4.68 2.57 25.74
C ARG A 77 3.51 1.81 25.14
N GLN A 78 3.74 0.62 24.62
CA GLN A 78 2.69 -0.25 24.12
C GLN A 78 1.97 -0.97 25.28
N GLU A 79 0.65 -0.92 25.27
CA GLU A 79 -0.20 -1.57 26.28
C GLU A 79 -1.57 -1.95 25.70
N ASN A 80 -2.38 -2.64 26.50
CA ASN A 80 -3.77 -3.01 26.21
C ASN A 80 -3.94 -3.83 24.91
N TYR A 81 -3.25 -4.97 24.83
CA TYR A 81 -3.40 -5.88 23.69
C TYR A 81 -4.78 -6.55 23.73
N LYS A 82 -5.52 -6.51 22.62
CA LYS A 82 -6.85 -7.14 22.52
C LYS A 82 -7.00 -7.83 21.18
N VAL A 83 -7.38 -9.11 21.22
CA VAL A 83 -7.74 -9.88 20.03
C VAL A 83 -9.25 -9.95 19.90
N THR A 84 -9.78 -9.72 18.71
CA THR A 84 -11.19 -9.89 18.37
C THR A 84 -11.31 -10.65 17.05
N ILE A 85 -12.29 -11.54 16.96
CA ILE A 85 -12.62 -12.30 15.75
C ILE A 85 -14.01 -11.93 15.26
N ASP A 86 -14.29 -12.18 13.98
CA ASP A 86 -15.61 -12.01 13.38
C ASP A 86 -16.59 -13.10 13.81
N ASN A 87 -16.20 -14.36 13.68
CA ASN A 87 -17.03 -15.51 14.00
C ASN A 87 -16.16 -16.63 14.60
N ALA A 88 -16.65 -17.25 15.68
CA ALA A 88 -15.96 -18.37 16.35
C ALA A 88 -15.96 -19.65 15.51
N ASP A 89 -17.03 -19.91 14.75
CA ASP A 89 -17.20 -21.14 13.98
C ASP A 89 -16.54 -21.08 12.59
N ASP A 90 -16.41 -19.88 12.02
CA ASP A 90 -15.80 -19.63 10.71
C ASP A 90 -14.96 -18.35 10.77
N ILE A 91 -13.79 -18.43 11.40
CA ILE A 91 -12.89 -17.28 11.57
C ILE A 91 -12.38 -16.81 10.21
N ARG A 92 -12.89 -15.68 9.73
CA ARG A 92 -12.38 -15.03 8.51
C ARG A 92 -11.56 -13.81 8.82
N GLN A 93 -11.83 -13.13 9.92
CA GLN A 93 -11.12 -11.92 10.29
C GLN A 93 -10.65 -12.00 11.74
N ILE A 94 -9.35 -11.77 11.94
CA ILE A 94 -8.72 -11.68 13.26
C ILE A 94 -8.14 -10.29 13.37
N HIS A 95 -8.49 -9.56 14.43
CA HIS A 95 -7.96 -8.24 14.72
C HIS A 95 -7.24 -8.25 16.06
N LEU A 96 -5.94 -8.02 16.05
CA LEU A 96 -5.17 -7.63 17.22
C LEU A 96 -5.10 -6.10 17.26
N ARG A 97 -5.44 -5.49 18.40
CA ARG A 97 -5.30 -4.06 18.64
C ARG A 97 -4.47 -3.83 19.89
N CYS A 98 -3.63 -2.80 19.87
CA CYS A 98 -2.94 -2.30 21.05
C CYS A 98 -2.84 -0.77 21.01
N GLU A 99 -2.51 -0.21 22.15
CA GLU A 99 -2.44 1.23 22.36
C GLU A 99 -1.00 1.61 22.71
N CYS A 100 -0.40 2.48 21.89
CA CYS A 100 0.88 3.09 22.20
C CYS A 100 0.61 4.37 22.98
N ARG A 101 0.70 4.32 24.31
CA ARG A 101 0.44 5.46 25.20
C ARG A 101 1.68 6.33 25.38
N LEU A 102 1.47 7.64 25.32
CA LEU A 102 2.50 8.62 25.59
C LEU A 102 2.75 8.70 27.12
N PRO A 103 4.01 8.71 27.60
CA PRO A 103 4.31 8.74 29.04
C PRO A 103 3.86 10.04 29.73
N GLY A 104 3.69 11.14 28.99
CA GLY A 104 3.18 12.41 29.49
C GLY A 104 2.77 13.33 28.35
N LYS A 105 2.09 14.45 28.65
CA LYS A 105 1.73 15.42 27.61
C LYS A 105 2.99 16.06 27.04
N VAL A 106 3.16 16.00 25.73
CA VAL A 106 4.29 16.62 25.04
C VAL A 106 3.77 17.84 24.30
N ALA A 107 4.30 19.02 24.65
CA ALA A 107 3.97 20.28 24.00
C ALA A 107 5.20 20.85 23.30
N TYR A 108 5.01 21.34 22.08
CA TYR A 108 6.05 22.02 21.32
C TYR A 108 5.44 23.10 20.42
N GLU A 109 6.27 24.07 20.07
CA GLU A 109 5.90 25.20 19.21
C GLU A 109 6.62 25.06 17.87
N ILE A 110 5.89 25.35 16.79
CA ILE A 110 6.42 25.37 15.43
C ILE A 110 6.13 26.74 14.83
N GLU A 111 7.16 27.34 14.26
CA GLU A 111 7.08 28.56 13.48
C GLU A 111 7.04 28.26 11.98
N GLY A 112 6.30 29.08 11.25
CA GLY A 112 6.20 29.03 9.80
C GLY A 112 5.03 28.18 9.31
N LYS A 113 4.18 28.81 8.48
CA LYS A 113 2.96 28.23 7.91
C LYS A 113 3.16 26.86 7.26
N GLU A 114 4.19 26.69 6.43
CA GLU A 114 4.45 25.42 5.73
C GLU A 114 4.79 24.27 6.68
N ARG A 115 5.59 24.56 7.72
CA ARG A 115 5.98 23.56 8.74
C ARG A 115 4.78 23.18 9.61
N ILE A 116 3.95 24.14 9.99
CA ILE A 116 2.71 23.91 10.75
C ILE A 116 1.76 23.00 9.95
N LEU A 117 1.60 23.26 8.65
CA LEU A 117 0.75 22.45 7.78
C LEU A 117 1.30 21.02 7.61
N SER A 118 2.60 20.88 7.33
CA SER A 118 3.26 19.58 7.19
C SER A 118 3.17 18.75 8.48
N GLN A 119 3.30 19.40 9.64
CA GLN A 119 3.13 18.74 10.94
C GLN A 119 1.69 18.28 11.16
N THR A 120 0.71 19.12 10.80
CA THR A 120 -0.73 18.80 10.90
C THR A 120 -1.04 17.56 10.06
N GLU A 121 -0.60 17.54 8.80
CA GLU A 121 -0.76 16.38 7.91
C GLU A 121 -0.11 15.11 8.48
N LEU A 122 1.07 15.23 9.08
CA LEU A 122 1.76 14.08 9.67
C LEU A 122 0.93 13.49 10.82
N LEU A 123 0.47 14.32 11.76
CA LEU A 123 -0.36 13.87 12.89
C LEU A 123 -1.69 13.25 12.41
N ASP A 124 -2.30 13.84 11.38
CA ASP A 124 -3.52 13.33 10.76
C ASP A 124 -3.32 11.98 10.07
N ARG A 125 -2.17 11.74 9.41
CA ARG A 125 -1.82 10.43 8.82
C ARG A 125 -1.73 9.33 9.86
N TYR A 126 -1.21 9.63 11.05
CA TYR A 126 -1.19 8.69 12.18
C TYR A 126 -2.58 8.54 12.85
N LYS A 127 -3.55 9.39 12.48
CA LYS A 127 -4.83 9.61 13.18
C LYS A 127 -4.62 9.87 14.67
N PHE A 128 -3.57 10.62 14.98
CA PHE A 128 -3.21 10.93 16.34
C PHE A 128 -4.03 12.11 16.85
N LYS A 129 -4.46 12.07 18.11
CA LYS A 129 -5.22 13.16 18.71
C LYS A 129 -4.24 14.23 19.22
N TYR A 130 -4.45 15.48 18.81
CA TYR A 130 -3.65 16.60 19.26
C TYR A 130 -4.52 17.83 19.47
N TYR A 131 -4.07 18.70 20.37
CA TYR A 131 -4.61 20.04 20.53
C TYR A 131 -3.64 21.03 19.88
N ARG A 132 -4.17 21.98 19.12
CA ARG A 132 -3.40 22.98 18.40
C ARG A 132 -3.90 24.37 18.80
N LYS A 133 -2.96 25.24 19.18
CA LYS A 133 -3.23 26.66 19.48
C LYS A 133 -2.41 27.53 18.54
N ASP A 134 -3.12 28.28 17.72
CA ASP A 134 -2.52 29.11 16.67
C ASP A 134 -2.32 30.53 17.17
N ARG A 135 -1.17 31.09 16.81
CA ARG A 135 -0.89 32.52 16.93
C ARG A 135 -0.77 33.09 15.53
N LYS A 136 -1.62 34.08 15.25
CA LYS A 136 -1.67 34.79 13.98
C LYS A 136 -1.13 36.20 14.15
N ASP A 137 -0.58 36.74 13.08
CA ASP A 137 -0.21 38.16 13.00
C ASP A 137 -1.44 39.05 12.77
N ASP A 138 -1.23 40.37 12.81
CA ASP A 138 -2.23 41.40 12.48
C ASP A 138 -2.79 41.25 11.05
N ASP A 139 -2.01 40.66 10.14
CA ASP A 139 -2.41 40.28 8.77
C ASP A 139 -3.13 38.90 8.69
N TYR A 140 -3.50 38.31 9.82
CA TYR A 140 -4.12 36.98 9.94
C TYR A 140 -3.26 35.82 9.42
N GLU A 141 -1.97 36.04 9.14
CA GLU A 141 -1.04 34.99 8.75
C GLU A 141 -0.59 34.14 9.95
N LEU A 142 -0.43 32.83 9.72
CA LEU A 142 0.01 31.87 10.73
C LEU A 142 1.52 32.01 10.96
N LEU A 143 1.88 32.68 12.07
CA LEU A 143 3.27 32.82 12.51
C LEU A 143 3.74 31.57 13.25
N GLU A 144 2.96 31.16 14.25
CA GLU A 144 3.35 30.16 15.23
C GLU A 144 2.15 29.27 15.59
N SER A 145 2.39 27.99 15.85
CA SER A 145 1.38 27.09 16.38
C SER A 145 1.98 26.19 17.46
N ARG A 146 1.31 26.16 18.61
CA ARG A 146 1.63 25.26 19.71
C ARG A 146 0.82 23.98 19.59
N PHE A 147 1.52 22.86 19.48
CA PHE A 147 0.92 21.52 19.46
C PHE A 147 1.05 20.89 20.85
N ILE A 148 -0.03 20.28 21.32
CA ILE A 148 -0.06 19.47 22.55
C ILE A 148 -0.53 18.07 22.14
N LEU A 149 0.38 17.10 22.25
CA LEU A 149 0.12 15.70 21.94
C LEU A 149 -0.55 15.04 23.15
N GLU A 150 -1.78 14.56 22.97
CA GLU A 150 -2.56 13.90 24.01
C GLU A 150 -3.30 12.69 23.47
N GLY A 151 -2.93 11.52 23.96
CA GLY A 151 -3.63 10.27 23.69
C GLY A 151 -2.71 9.16 23.22
N PRO A 152 -3.26 7.95 23.09
CA PRO A 152 -2.53 6.83 22.54
C PRO A 152 -2.58 6.83 21.00
N ILE A 153 -1.53 6.32 20.37
CA ILE A 153 -1.61 5.86 18.97
C ILE A 153 -2.25 4.47 19.00
N HIS A 154 -3.35 4.30 18.29
CA HIS A 154 -3.93 2.98 18.10
C HIS A 154 -3.17 2.23 17.01
N VAL A 155 -2.67 1.05 17.38
CA VAL A 155 -1.99 0.11 16.49
C VAL A 155 -2.92 -1.08 16.28
N SER A 156 -3.02 -1.56 15.04
CA SER A 156 -3.86 -2.72 14.74
C SER A 156 -3.23 -3.61 13.70
N VAL A 157 -3.26 -4.91 13.96
CA VAL A 157 -2.94 -5.96 13.01
C VAL A 157 -4.22 -6.72 12.69
N MET A 158 -4.54 -6.86 11.41
CA MET A 158 -5.71 -7.59 10.95
C MET A 158 -5.30 -8.67 9.96
N LEU A 159 -5.73 -9.89 10.20
CA LEU A 159 -5.64 -11.01 9.27
C LEU A 159 -7.03 -11.27 8.70
N GLU A 160 -7.15 -11.31 7.38
CA GLU A 160 -8.40 -11.56 6.68
C GLU A 160 -8.22 -12.70 5.67
N GLY A 161 -8.97 -13.79 5.85
CA GLY A 161 -9.02 -14.91 4.91
C GLY A 161 -9.92 -14.59 3.72
N ASP A 162 -9.32 -14.47 2.53
CA ASP A 162 -9.99 -14.23 1.26
C ASP A 162 -10.34 -15.57 0.59
N VAL A 163 -11.64 -15.87 0.54
CA VAL A 163 -12.21 -17.09 -0.06
C VAL A 163 -12.07 -17.08 -1.59
N GLU A 164 -12.15 -15.92 -2.23
CA GLU A 164 -12.12 -15.81 -3.69
C GLU A 164 -10.72 -16.04 -4.23
N ASN A 165 -9.73 -15.44 -3.59
CA ASN A 165 -8.33 -15.51 -4.01
C ASN A 165 -7.54 -16.64 -3.35
N THR A 166 -8.16 -17.37 -2.40
CA THR A 166 -7.48 -18.40 -1.59
C THR A 166 -6.19 -17.85 -0.95
N ALA A 167 -6.31 -16.66 -0.35
CA ALA A 167 -5.19 -15.92 0.23
C ALA A 167 -5.56 -15.37 1.60
N ILE A 168 -4.57 -14.96 2.37
CA ILE A 168 -4.74 -14.32 3.68
C ILE A 168 -4.14 -12.93 3.57
N ASN A 169 -4.98 -11.91 3.67
CA ASN A 169 -4.57 -10.51 3.69
C ASN A 169 -4.14 -10.14 5.11
N LEU A 170 -2.91 -9.66 5.25
CA LEU A 170 -2.40 -9.09 6.49
C LEU A 170 -2.37 -7.57 6.37
N PHE A 171 -3.11 -6.88 7.23
CA PHE A 171 -3.10 -5.43 7.34
C PHE A 171 -2.40 -5.01 8.62
N LEU A 172 -1.34 -4.22 8.47
CA LEU A 172 -0.58 -3.64 9.57
C LEU A 172 -0.85 -2.15 9.59
N ARG A 173 -1.36 -1.62 10.70
CA ARG A 173 -1.64 -0.20 10.84
C ARG A 173 -0.79 0.44 11.93
N ASN A 174 -0.15 1.56 11.60
CA ASN A 174 0.71 2.33 12.51
C ASN A 174 1.88 1.49 13.09
N LEU A 175 2.42 0.56 12.30
CA LEU A 175 3.44 -0.42 12.67
C LEU A 175 4.44 -0.56 11.51
N PRO A 176 5.65 0.01 11.53
CA PRO A 176 6.21 1.20 12.23
C PRO A 176 5.99 2.53 11.47
N GLN A 177 5.39 2.48 10.28
CA GLN A 177 5.10 3.64 9.43
C GLN A 177 3.63 4.09 9.58
N PRO A 178 3.30 5.35 9.25
CA PRO A 178 1.92 5.82 9.29
C PRO A 178 1.08 5.15 8.20
N GLY A 179 -0.19 4.93 8.50
CA GLY A 179 -1.14 4.34 7.56
C GLY A 179 -1.27 2.83 7.71
N THR A 180 -1.76 2.19 6.66
CA THR A 180 -2.04 0.75 6.62
C THR A 180 -1.23 0.10 5.50
N VAL A 181 -0.38 -0.86 5.85
CA VAL A 181 0.34 -1.70 4.90
C VAL A 181 -0.44 -3.01 4.74
N ARG A 182 -0.71 -3.40 3.49
CA ARG A 182 -1.37 -4.66 3.14
C ARG A 182 -0.35 -5.62 2.54
N HIS A 183 -0.30 -6.84 3.08
CA HIS A 183 0.43 -7.96 2.52
C HIS A 183 -0.54 -9.08 2.15
N VAL A 184 -0.28 -9.76 1.03
CA VAL A 184 -1.09 -10.90 0.60
C VAL A 184 -0.25 -12.16 0.80
N LEU A 185 -0.70 -13.04 1.69
CA LEU A 185 -0.02 -14.27 2.08
C LEU A 185 -0.80 -15.48 1.57
N LYS A 186 -0.10 -16.57 1.27
CA LYS A 186 -0.72 -17.87 1.00
C LYS A 186 -0.84 -18.65 2.32
N ALA A 187 -1.80 -19.57 2.41
CA ALA A 187 -2.00 -20.40 3.60
C ALA A 187 -0.71 -21.10 4.08
N ARG A 188 0.13 -21.54 3.14
CA ARG A 188 1.44 -22.17 3.41
C ARG A 188 2.47 -21.27 4.12
N HIS A 189 2.32 -19.95 4.04
CA HIS A 189 3.25 -19.00 4.67
C HIS A 189 2.88 -18.74 6.14
N ILE A 190 1.69 -19.13 6.59
CA ILE A 190 1.33 -19.08 8.02
C ILE A 190 1.86 -20.34 8.70
N THR A 191 3.13 -20.30 9.06
CA THR A 191 3.81 -21.30 9.87
C THR A 191 4.01 -20.79 11.29
N ASP A 192 4.35 -21.68 12.22
CA ASP A 192 4.70 -21.28 13.60
C ASP A 192 5.88 -20.29 13.61
N GLU A 193 6.86 -20.47 12.71
CA GLU A 193 7.98 -19.54 12.56
C GLU A 193 7.53 -18.14 12.11
N PHE A 194 6.56 -18.06 11.20
CA PHE A 194 6.00 -16.77 10.79
C PHE A 194 5.25 -16.09 11.94
N LEU A 195 4.48 -16.87 12.71
CA LEU A 195 3.76 -16.35 13.88
C LEU A 195 4.72 -15.85 14.96
N ASP A 196 5.82 -16.57 15.24
CA ASP A 196 6.86 -16.11 16.15
C ASP A 196 7.52 -14.81 15.65
N LYS A 197 7.85 -14.74 14.36
CA LYS A 197 8.36 -13.49 13.74
C LYS A 197 7.36 -12.34 13.85
N LEU A 198 6.05 -12.61 13.70
CA LEU A 198 4.98 -11.63 13.91
C LEU A 198 4.93 -11.16 15.36
N GLY A 199 5.07 -12.06 16.33
CA GLY A 199 5.17 -11.73 17.75
C GLY A 199 6.36 -10.80 18.04
N LYS A 200 7.55 -11.15 17.56
CA LYS A 200 8.77 -10.33 17.70
C LYS A 200 8.65 -8.97 17.02
N PHE A 201 7.99 -8.91 15.87
CA PHE A 201 7.72 -7.67 15.16
C PHE A 201 6.73 -6.78 15.92
N LEU A 202 5.69 -7.37 16.52
CA LEU A 202 4.76 -6.65 17.40
C LEU A 202 5.49 -6.05 18.61
N LEU A 203 6.44 -6.80 19.17
CA LEU A 203 7.31 -6.37 20.27
C LEU A 203 8.44 -5.41 19.85
N ARG A 204 8.56 -5.10 18.55
CA ARG A 204 9.60 -4.24 17.99
C ARG A 204 11.03 -4.75 18.25
N GLU A 205 11.19 -6.05 18.43
CA GLU A 205 12.49 -6.72 18.49
C GLU A 205 13.07 -6.94 17.09
N SER A 206 12.23 -6.92 16.06
CA SER A 206 12.62 -7.02 14.65
C SER A 206 12.00 -5.89 13.83
N ASP A 207 12.81 -5.25 12.99
CA ASP A 207 12.34 -4.18 12.08
C ASP A 207 11.71 -4.74 10.79
N LYS A 208 11.87 -6.04 10.54
CA LYS A 208 11.45 -6.70 9.30
C LYS A 208 10.53 -7.87 9.62
N LEU A 209 9.23 -7.68 9.42
CA LEU A 209 8.25 -8.77 9.53
C LEU A 209 8.38 -9.75 8.37
N LEU A 210 8.41 -9.18 7.16
CA LEU A 210 8.62 -9.88 5.92
C LEU A 210 9.94 -9.33 5.40
N GLU A 211 10.99 -10.14 5.46
CA GLU A 211 12.00 -9.99 4.42
C GLU A 211 11.24 -10.08 3.11
N LEU A 212 11.49 -9.14 2.20
CA LEU A 212 10.96 -9.20 0.84
C LEU A 212 11.51 -10.46 0.16
N ASP A 213 10.96 -11.62 0.50
CA ASP A 213 10.84 -12.79 -0.35
C ASP A 213 9.84 -12.42 -1.45
N ILE A 214 10.17 -11.35 -2.20
CA ILE A 214 9.81 -11.35 -3.60
C ILE A 214 10.47 -12.64 -4.08
N SER A 215 9.66 -13.65 -4.40
CA SER A 215 10.17 -14.90 -4.96
C SER A 215 11.17 -14.53 -6.06
N GLU A 216 12.30 -15.23 -6.17
CA GLU A 216 13.24 -14.97 -7.28
C GLU A 216 12.51 -15.00 -8.64
N GLU A 217 11.40 -15.73 -8.74
CA GLU A 217 10.48 -15.72 -9.89
C GLU A 217 9.77 -14.36 -10.09
N GLU A 218 9.23 -13.76 -9.01
CA GLU A 218 8.58 -12.44 -9.07
C GLU A 218 9.61 -11.32 -9.33
N LYS A 219 10.83 -11.43 -8.79
CA LYS A 219 11.94 -10.50 -9.13
C LYS A 219 12.38 -10.65 -10.58
N ARG A 220 12.33 -11.87 -11.14
CA ARG A 220 12.62 -12.12 -12.56
C ARG A 220 11.54 -11.53 -13.45
N ILE A 221 10.26 -11.74 -13.12
CA ILE A 221 9.14 -11.16 -13.89
C ILE A 221 9.18 -9.63 -13.88
N ILE A 222 9.47 -9.01 -12.72
CA ILE A 222 9.62 -7.56 -12.62
C ILE A 222 10.83 -7.07 -13.43
N ARG A 223 11.98 -7.78 -13.37
CA ARG A 223 13.18 -7.47 -14.16
C ARG A 223 12.91 -7.56 -15.67
N GLU A 224 12.30 -8.65 -16.13
CA GLU A 224 11.96 -8.85 -17.54
C GLU A 224 11.00 -7.77 -18.05
N ARG A 225 10.02 -7.37 -17.23
CA ARG A 225 9.08 -6.31 -17.59
C ARG A 225 9.76 -4.95 -17.71
N LEU A 226 10.68 -4.63 -16.78
CA LEU A 226 11.48 -3.41 -16.81
C LEU A 226 12.44 -3.37 -18.00
N GLU A 227 13.06 -4.51 -18.35
CA GLU A 227 13.96 -4.62 -19.49
C GLU A 227 13.20 -4.46 -20.82
N ARG A 228 12.02 -5.08 -20.96
CA ARG A 228 11.16 -4.89 -22.14
C ARG A 228 10.73 -3.44 -22.30
N GLU A 229 10.33 -2.78 -21.22
CA GLU A 229 9.92 -1.36 -21.28
C GLU A 229 11.10 -0.44 -21.63
N LYS A 230 12.30 -0.70 -21.08
CA LYS A 230 13.53 0.02 -21.45
C LYS A 230 13.90 -0.19 -22.92
N GLN A 231 13.79 -1.41 -23.42
CA GLN A 231 14.09 -1.72 -24.81
C GLN A 231 13.10 -1.06 -25.78
N GLN A 232 11.80 -1.05 -25.43
CA GLN A 232 10.77 -0.35 -26.21
C GLN A 232 11.06 1.15 -26.29
N ARG A 233 11.33 1.81 -25.15
CA ARG A 233 11.68 3.25 -25.16
C ARG A 233 12.94 3.56 -25.96
N LEU A 234 13.95 2.68 -25.92
CA LEU A 234 15.18 2.87 -26.68
C LEU A 234 14.96 2.72 -28.19
N GLN A 235 14.08 1.80 -28.60
CA GLN A 235 13.69 1.65 -30.00
C GLN A 235 12.89 2.86 -30.49
N GLU A 236 11.93 3.34 -29.71
CA GLU A 236 11.15 4.55 -30.02
C GLU A 236 12.05 5.78 -30.18
N LEU A 237 13.05 5.96 -29.28
CA LEU A 237 14.03 7.03 -29.38
C LEU A 237 14.87 6.95 -30.65
N ARG A 238 15.37 5.75 -31.00
CA ARG A 238 16.18 5.54 -32.22
C ARG A 238 15.36 5.74 -33.50
N GLU A 239 14.10 5.35 -33.50
CA GLU A 239 13.20 5.59 -34.62
C GLU A 239 12.86 7.07 -34.77
N ALA A 240 12.62 7.78 -33.67
CA ALA A 240 12.42 9.22 -33.68
C ALA A 240 13.66 9.97 -34.20
N GLU A 241 14.85 9.57 -33.78
CA GLU A 241 16.12 10.14 -34.22
C GLU A 241 16.35 9.91 -35.73
N ARG A 242 16.09 8.69 -36.22
CA ARG A 242 16.15 8.39 -37.67
C ARG A 242 15.16 9.22 -38.49
N ARG A 243 13.92 9.39 -38.00
CA ARG A 243 12.91 10.21 -38.68
C ARG A 243 13.33 11.67 -38.74
N ALA A 244 13.87 12.20 -37.65
CA ALA A 244 14.39 13.56 -37.59
C ALA A 244 15.59 13.78 -38.55
N GLU A 245 16.52 12.81 -38.65
CA GLU A 245 17.63 12.87 -39.60
C GLU A 245 17.16 12.81 -41.06
N GLU A 246 16.17 11.97 -41.38
CA GLU A 246 15.61 11.88 -42.73
C GLU A 246 14.87 13.15 -43.14
N GLU A 247 14.08 13.74 -42.22
CA GLU A 247 13.42 15.04 -42.44
C GLU A 247 14.45 16.15 -42.64
N ALA A 248 15.47 16.24 -41.78
CA ALA A 248 16.55 17.22 -41.92
C ALA A 248 17.30 17.08 -43.25
N ARG A 249 17.56 15.85 -43.72
CA ARG A 249 18.17 15.60 -45.04
C ARG A 249 17.27 16.00 -46.20
N ARG A 250 15.95 15.77 -46.10
CA ARG A 250 14.98 16.20 -47.12
C ARG A 250 14.90 17.72 -47.18
N GLU A 251 14.79 18.39 -46.05
CA GLU A 251 14.80 19.86 -45.99
C GLU A 251 16.09 20.46 -46.55
N ALA A 252 17.25 19.88 -46.23
CA ALA A 252 18.53 20.34 -46.77
C ALA A 252 18.60 20.19 -48.30
N ARG A 253 18.10 19.07 -48.84
CA ARG A 253 18.02 18.85 -50.30
C ARG A 253 17.06 19.83 -50.96
N GLU A 254 15.89 20.09 -50.38
CA GLU A 254 14.94 21.08 -50.90
C GLU A 254 15.50 22.50 -50.89
N LYS A 255 16.19 22.89 -49.81
CA LYS A 255 16.86 24.20 -49.71
C LYS A 255 17.95 24.33 -50.77
N SER A 256 18.80 23.30 -50.94
CA SER A 256 19.83 23.28 -51.99
C SER A 256 19.25 23.34 -53.40
N TYR A 257 18.14 22.65 -53.68
CA TYR A 257 17.48 22.67 -54.99
C TYR A 257 16.85 24.04 -55.29
N LYS A 258 16.19 24.66 -54.30
CA LYS A 258 15.65 26.02 -54.41
C LYS A 258 16.75 27.07 -54.64
N GLU A 259 17.90 26.93 -54.01
CA GLU A 259 19.06 27.82 -54.23
C GLU A 259 19.67 27.65 -55.63
N GLN A 260 19.78 26.42 -56.14
CA GLN A 260 20.25 26.16 -57.51
C GLN A 260 19.30 26.74 -58.56
N LEU A 261 17.98 26.56 -58.38
CA LEU A 261 16.96 27.17 -59.25
C LEU A 261 17.06 28.70 -59.23
N ARG A 262 17.20 29.33 -58.05
CA ARG A 262 17.40 30.79 -57.94
C ARG A 262 18.63 31.30 -58.70
N LYS A 263 19.72 30.51 -58.75
CA LYS A 263 20.94 30.87 -59.49
C LYS A 263 20.76 30.73 -61.01
N LEU A 264 19.98 29.76 -61.46
CA LEU A 264 19.62 29.58 -62.88
C LEU A 264 18.75 30.73 -63.40
N PHE A 265 17.68 31.10 -62.68
CA PHE A 265 16.78 32.19 -63.10
C PHE A 265 17.40 33.61 -63.01
N LYS A 266 18.57 33.77 -62.38
CA LYS A 266 19.31 35.06 -62.38
C LYS A 266 20.27 35.21 -63.57
N ARG A 267 20.52 34.14 -64.35
CA ARG A 267 21.45 34.18 -65.49
C ARG A 267 20.80 34.52 -66.83
N ASP A 268 19.47 34.44 -66.94
CA ASP A 268 18.73 34.67 -68.20
C ASP A 268 18.06 36.06 -68.29
N LYS A 269 18.72 37.11 -67.78
CA LYS A 269 18.44 38.48 -68.22
C LYS A 269 19.65 39.02 -68.99
N PRO A 270 19.75 38.78 -70.31
CA PRO A 270 20.57 39.60 -71.17
C PRO A 270 19.94 40.99 -71.34
N GLU A 271 20.81 42.00 -71.38
CA GLU A 271 20.56 43.44 -71.59
C GLU A 271 19.89 43.75 -72.93
#